data_AF-A0A4U3AF74-F1
#
_entry.id   AF-A0A4U3AF74-F1
#
_cell.length_a   1.000
_cell.length_b   1.000
_cell.length_c   1.000
_cell.angle_alpha   90.00
_cell.angle_beta   90.00
_cell.angle_gamma   90.00
#
_symmetry.space_group_name_H-M   'P 1'
#
loop_
_entity.id
_entity.type
_entity.pdbx_description
1 polymer ?
#
loop_
_entity_poly.entity_id
_entity_poly.type
_entity_poly.pdbx_seq_one_letter_code
_entity_poly.pdbx_strand_id
1 'polypeptide(L)' 'MEIEEIYKVYINDVYRYLFSLSRSHHVAEDLMQETFYRAYLYLEDYEN' A
#
# COMPACT_ATOMS: atom_id res chain seq x y z
N MET A 1 -6.36 -7.62 -12.39
CA MET A 1 -6.80 -7.01 -11.12
C MET A 1 -6.25 -5.61 -11.16
N GLU A 2 -7.13 -4.62 -11.24
CA GLU A 2 -6.68 -3.22 -11.25
C GLU A 2 -6.09 -2.86 -9.88
N ILE A 3 -5.16 -1.91 -9.85
CA ILE A 3 -4.53 -1.43 -8.61
C ILE A 3 -5.57 -1.00 -7.56
N GLU A 4 -6.71 -0.48 -8.01
CA GLU A 4 -7.79 -0.02 -7.15
C GLU A 4 -8.47 -1.18 -6.40
N GLU A 5 -8.54 -2.37 -7.00
CA GLU A 5 -9.03 -3.59 -6.36
C GLU A 5 -8.05 -4.07 -5.29
N ILE A 6 -6.75 -4.08 -5.61
CA ILE A 6 -5.67 -4.43 -4.68
C ILE A 6 -5.72 -3.50 -3.46
N TYR A 7 -5.86 -2.19 -3.68
CA TYR A 7 -5.96 -1.21 -2.61
C TYR A 7 -7.17 -1.49 -1.70
N LYS A 8 -8.37 -1.68 -2.28
CA LYS A 8 -9.61 -1.95 -1.51
C LYS A 8 -9.51 -3.22 -0.67
N VAL A 9 -8.83 -4.25 -1.16
CA VAL A 9 -8.66 -5.52 -0.45
C VAL A 9 -7.63 -5.40 0.67
N TYR A 10 -6.48 -4.78 0.44
CA TYR A 10 -5.32 -4.90 1.32
C TYR A 10 -5.03 -3.69 2.22
N ILE A 11 -5.66 -2.53 1.99
CA ILE A 11 -5.29 -1.30 2.71
C ILE A 11 -5.34 -1.45 4.23
N ASN A 12 -6.40 -2.05 4.77
CA ASN A 12 -6.58 -2.17 6.21
C ASN A 12 -5.53 -3.07 6.85
N ASP A 13 -5.18 -4.16 6.18
CA ASP A 13 -4.23 -5.14 6.70
C ASP A 13 -2.80 -4.61 6.65
N VAL A 14 -2.44 -3.98 5.52
CA VAL A 14 -1.14 -3.31 5.36
C VAL A 14 -1.00 -2.19 6.38
N TYR A 15 -2.01 -1.33 6.55
CA TYR A 15 -2.00 -0.26 7.53
C TYR A 15 -1.86 -0.79 8.96
N ARG A 16 -2.65 -1.80 9.35
CA ARG A 16 -2.60 -2.39 10.70
C ARG A 16 -1.24 -3.02 11.00
N TYR A 17 -0.67 -3.73 10.02
CA TYR A 17 0.66 -4.30 10.14
C TYR A 17 1.71 -3.22 10.35
N LEU A 18 1.74 -2.19 9.49
CA LEU A 18 2.69 -1.09 9.58
C LEU A 18 2.54 -0.31 10.88
N PHE A 19 1.31 -0.04 11.31
CA PHE A 19 1.02 0.61 12.59
C PHE A 19 1.46 -0.24 13.78
N SER A 20 1.30 -1.56 13.73
CA SER A 20 1.75 -2.46 14.80
C SER A 20 3.27 -2.41 15.02
N LEU A 21 4.03 -2.15 13.93
CA LEU A 21 5.48 -2.03 13.94
C LEU A 21 5.95 -0.62 14.31
N SER A 22 5.37 0.41 13.70
CA SER A 22 5.82 1.80 13.87
C SER A 22 5.28 2.46 15.13
N ARG A 23 4.12 2.00 15.62
CA ARG A 23 3.33 2.64 16.68
C ARG A 23 3.06 4.14 16.45
N SER A 24 3.09 4.56 15.19
CA SER A 24 2.90 5.94 14.75
C SER A 24 1.99 5.97 13.54
N HIS A 25 0.89 6.71 13.64
CA HIS A 25 -0.08 6.85 12.56
C HIS A 25 0.56 7.49 11.32
N HIS A 26 1.33 8.56 11.50
CA HIS A 26 2.03 9.23 10.40
C HIS A 26 2.99 8.28 9.67
N VAL A 27 3.83 7.56 10.41
CA VAL A 27 4.80 6.63 9.80
C VAL A 27 4.08 5.46 9.10
N ALA A 28 3.00 4.95 9.68
CA ALA A 28 2.24 3.86 9.07
C ALA A 28 1.53 4.30 7.78
N GLU A 29 1.00 5.52 7.75
CA GLU A 29 0.35 6.10 6.58
C GLU A 29 1.34 6.34 5.44
N ASP A 30 2.49 6.97 5.72
CA ASP A 30 3.53 7.23 4.73
C ASP A 30 4.03 5.93 4.08
N LEU A 31 4.32 4.91 4.90
CA LEU A 31 4.77 3.60 4.41
C LEU A 31 3.71 2.87 3.60
N MET A 32 2.44 2.99 3.99
CA MET A 32 1.32 2.39 3.26
C MET A 32 1.17 3.04 1.89
N GLN A 33 1.18 4.37 1.82
CA GLN A 33 1.10 5.11 0.56
C GLN A 33 2.26 4.76 -0.39
N GLU A 34 3.50 4.76 0.11
CA GLU A 34 4.68 4.38 -0.67
C GLU A 34 4.57 2.95 -1.21
N THR A 35 4.02 2.01 -0.42
CA THR A 35 3.84 0.62 -0.82
C THR A 35 2.88 0.48 -2.00
N PHE A 36 1.70 1.11 -1.92
CA PHE A 36 0.72 1.04 -3.01
C PHE A 36 1.16 1.86 -4.23
N TYR A 37 1.89 2.96 -4.03
CA TYR A 37 2.48 3.72 -5.13
C TYR A 37 3.50 2.90 -5.92
N ARG A 38 4.39 2.16 -5.24
CA ARG A 38 5.31 1.23 -5.92
C ARG A 38 4.56 0.13 -6.66
N ALA A 39 3.53 -0.45 -6.03
CA ALA A 39 2.72 -1.48 -6.66
C ALA A 39 2.05 -0.97 -7.95
N TYR A 40 1.55 0.27 -7.93
CA TYR A 40 1.00 0.93 -9.11
C TYR A 40 2.04 1.04 -10.24
N LEU A 41 3.22 1.61 -9.96
CA LEU A 41 4.28 1.77 -10.96
C LEU A 41 4.71 0.45 -11.60
N TYR A 42 4.88 -0.61 -10.79
CA TYR A 42 5.28 -1.92 -11.31
C TYR A 42 4.20 -2.60 -12.14
N LEU A 43 2.93 -2.40 -11.81
CA LEU A 43 1.83 -2.98 -12.58
C LEU A 43 1.62 -2.23 -13.89
N GLU A 44 1.75 -0.90 -13.91
CA GLU A 44 1.73 -0.13 -15.15
C GLU A 44 2.91 -0.50 -16.07
N ASP A 45 4.11 -0.65 -15.52
CA ASP A 45 5.28 -1.05 -16.31
C ASP A 45 5.16 -2.47 -16.89
N TYR A 46 4.48 -3.38 -16.17
CA TYR A 46 4.23 -4.75 -16.65
C TYR A 46 3.17 -4.83 -17.77
N GLU A 47 2.26 -3.85 -17.84
CA GLU A 47 1.22 -3.79 -18.87
C GLU A 47 1.67 -3.08 -20.17
N ASN A 48 2.90 -2.52 -20.19
CA ASN A 48 3.53 -1.88 -21.36
C ASN A 48 4.51 -2.81 -22.09
#